data_AF-A0A940IEV8-F1
#
_entry.id   AF-A0A940IEV8-F1
#
_cell.length_a   1.000
_cell.length_b   1.000
_cell.length_c   1.000
_cell.angle_alpha   90.00
_cell.angle_beta   90.00
_cell.angle_gamma   90.00
#
_symmetry.space_group_name_H-M   'P 1'
#
loop_
_entity.id
_entity.type
_entity.pdbx_description
1 polymer ?
#
loop_
_entity_poly.entity_id
_entity_poly.type
_entity_poly.pdbx_seq_one_letter_code
_entity_poly.pdbx_strand_id
1 'polypeptide(L)'
;MDTIQFEDIRPYSDGELPEAIAGLLKEEAFVSLRAKYVPDIKVDSVESLLDGVARATDFQLKFMFPVLKRVIKGLCSELTVSGRENMHTPSLYMSNHRDIVIDPSFLCMTLVDNGFDTCEIGIGDNLLSTPWVRRLVRINKCFIVKRGLSTREAVKAFVQLSSYIRHAITGKGTSVWIAQREGRAKDSDDRTQDSIIKMFALSGDGTLAESLAPLNITPVSISYEYDPCDYLKA
;
A
#
# COMPACT_ATOMS: atom_id res chain seq x y z
N MET A 1 15.45 16.71 -3.91
CA MET A 1 15.98 15.34 -3.77
C MET A 1 15.58 14.58 -5.03
N ASP A 2 16.54 13.97 -5.72
CA ASP A 2 16.33 13.33 -7.01
C ASP A 2 15.27 12.23 -6.94
N THR A 3 14.17 12.39 -7.66
CA THR A 3 13.15 11.33 -7.88
C THR A 3 13.76 10.08 -8.50
N ILE A 4 14.89 10.22 -9.20
CA ILE A 4 15.70 9.15 -9.79
C ILE A 4 16.04 8.04 -8.77
N GLN A 5 16.29 8.41 -7.51
CA GLN A 5 16.69 7.45 -6.48
C GLN A 5 15.61 6.39 -6.18
N PHE A 6 14.34 6.69 -6.43
CA PHE A 6 13.20 5.86 -6.04
C PHE A 6 12.41 5.32 -7.21
N GLU A 7 12.79 5.62 -8.46
CA GLU A 7 12.03 5.31 -9.68
C GLU A 7 11.57 3.84 -9.79
N ASP A 8 12.39 2.91 -9.32
CA ASP A 8 12.12 1.49 -9.43
C ASP A 8 11.15 0.97 -8.35
N ILE A 9 10.96 1.71 -7.25
CA ILE A 9 10.10 1.32 -6.14
C ILE A 9 8.89 2.23 -5.91
N ARG A 10 8.93 3.50 -6.28
CA ARG A 10 7.86 4.47 -5.96
C ARG A 10 6.57 4.20 -6.73
N PRO A 11 5.40 4.65 -6.23
CA PRO A 11 4.19 4.76 -7.03
C PRO A 11 4.36 5.73 -8.19
N TYR A 12 3.46 5.69 -9.16
CA TYR A 12 3.40 6.73 -10.19
C TYR A 12 3.05 8.08 -9.55
N SER A 13 3.71 9.12 -10.03
CA SER A 13 3.33 10.50 -9.73
C SER A 13 2.07 10.87 -10.49
N ASP A 14 1.39 11.91 -10.03
CA ASP A 14 0.14 12.39 -10.63
C ASP A 14 0.29 12.70 -12.13
N GLY A 15 1.46 13.23 -12.55
CA GLY A 15 1.76 13.50 -13.97
C GLY A 15 1.99 12.26 -14.83
N GLU A 16 2.31 11.11 -14.24
CA GLU A 16 2.52 9.83 -14.96
C GLU A 16 1.23 9.00 -15.08
N LEU A 17 0.18 9.34 -14.33
CA LEU A 17 -1.07 8.58 -14.32
C LEU A 17 -1.70 8.45 -15.71
N PRO A 18 -1.75 9.49 -16.57
CA PRO A 18 -2.35 9.35 -17.90
C PRO A 18 -1.68 8.27 -18.75
N GLU A 19 -0.34 8.28 -18.80
CA GLU A 19 0.43 7.30 -19.57
C GLU A 19 0.33 5.90 -18.94
N ALA A 20 0.42 5.80 -17.62
CA ALA A 20 0.30 4.53 -16.91
C ALA A 20 -1.09 3.90 -17.12
N ILE A 21 -2.16 4.69 -17.06
CA ILE A 21 -3.53 4.20 -17.32
C ILE A 21 -3.69 3.79 -18.78
N ALA A 22 -3.18 4.58 -19.73
CA ALA A 22 -3.19 4.20 -21.14
C ALA A 22 -2.45 2.88 -21.40
N GLY A 23 -1.31 2.68 -20.75
CA GLY A 23 -0.58 1.41 -20.79
C GLY A 23 -1.38 0.25 -20.17
N LEU A 24 -2.10 0.49 -19.07
CA LEU A 24 -2.91 -0.54 -18.41
C LEU A 24 -4.09 -0.99 -19.28
N LEU A 25 -4.75 -0.08 -20.00
CA LEU A 25 -5.89 -0.40 -20.87
C LEU A 25 -5.52 -1.17 -22.14
N LYS A 26 -4.24 -1.20 -22.53
CA LYS A 26 -3.74 -2.01 -23.64
C LYS A 26 -3.56 -3.49 -23.26
N GLU A 27 -3.64 -3.82 -21.98
CA GLU A 27 -3.35 -5.16 -21.47
C GLU A 27 -4.65 -5.99 -21.50
N GLU A 28 -4.79 -6.89 -22.48
CA GLU A 28 -6.00 -7.70 -22.69
C GLU A 28 -6.41 -8.49 -21.43
N ALA A 29 -5.44 -9.00 -20.68
CA ALA A 29 -5.68 -9.70 -19.42
C ALA A 29 -6.35 -8.81 -18.37
N PHE A 30 -5.90 -7.55 -18.23
CA PHE A 30 -6.52 -6.60 -17.32
C PHE A 30 -7.95 -6.28 -17.73
N VAL A 31 -8.15 -5.95 -19.02
CA VAL A 31 -9.48 -5.62 -19.57
C VAL A 31 -10.46 -6.77 -19.37
N SER A 32 -10.01 -8.00 -19.63
CA SER A 32 -10.82 -9.22 -19.48
C SER A 32 -11.17 -9.49 -18.02
N LEU A 33 -10.21 -9.41 -17.09
CA LEU A 33 -10.45 -9.62 -15.66
C LEU A 33 -11.40 -8.56 -15.09
N ARG A 34 -11.19 -7.29 -15.46
CA ARG A 34 -12.10 -6.20 -15.07
C ARG A 34 -13.52 -6.48 -15.54
N ALA A 35 -13.71 -6.79 -16.83
CA ALA A 35 -15.03 -7.07 -17.39
C ALA A 35 -15.72 -8.25 -16.68
N LYS A 36 -14.94 -9.27 -16.25
CA LYS A 36 -15.47 -10.43 -15.53
C LYS A 36 -15.89 -10.13 -14.09
N TYR A 37 -15.06 -9.42 -13.33
CA TYR A 37 -15.26 -9.25 -11.88
C TYR A 37 -15.91 -7.92 -11.50
N VAL A 38 -15.84 -6.93 -12.39
CA VAL A 38 -16.34 -5.58 -12.16
C VAL A 38 -16.98 -4.98 -13.45
N PRO A 39 -18.01 -5.64 -14.01
CA PRO A 39 -18.61 -5.24 -15.28
C PRO A 39 -19.28 -3.86 -15.25
N ASP A 40 -19.69 -3.39 -14.07
CA ASP A 40 -20.43 -2.13 -13.93
C ASP A 40 -19.54 -0.89 -14.01
N ILE A 41 -18.23 -1.04 -13.80
CA ILE A 41 -17.29 0.06 -14.02
C ILE A 41 -16.94 0.06 -15.51
N LYS A 42 -17.60 0.96 -16.25
CA LYS A 42 -17.29 1.21 -17.66
C LYS A 42 -15.94 1.91 -17.74
N VAL A 43 -15.01 1.24 -18.41
CA VAL A 43 -13.61 1.65 -18.53
C VAL A 43 -13.24 1.41 -19.97
N ASP A 44 -13.95 2.15 -20.82
CA ASP A 44 -13.98 1.93 -22.26
C ASP A 44 -12.94 2.81 -22.95
N SER A 45 -12.39 3.80 -22.22
CA SER A 45 -11.31 4.68 -22.69
C SER A 45 -10.45 5.23 -21.53
N VAL A 46 -9.30 5.79 -21.88
CA VAL A 46 -8.40 6.47 -20.93
C VAL A 46 -9.10 7.68 -20.33
N GLU A 47 -9.81 8.44 -21.15
CA GLU A 47 -10.56 9.64 -20.76
C GLU A 47 -11.63 9.31 -19.73
N SER A 48 -12.33 8.19 -19.89
CA SER A 48 -13.33 7.74 -18.92
C SER A 48 -12.72 7.36 -17.56
N LEU A 49 -11.50 6.80 -17.53
CA LEU A 49 -10.80 6.51 -16.28
C LEU A 49 -10.18 7.76 -15.65
N LEU A 50 -9.71 8.68 -16.48
CA LEU A 50 -9.09 9.92 -16.04
C LEU A 50 -10.11 11.00 -15.68
N ASP A 51 -11.39 10.80 -15.98
CA ASP A 51 -12.44 11.78 -15.67
C ASP A 51 -12.48 12.08 -14.16
N GLY A 52 -11.99 13.29 -13.82
CA GLY A 52 -11.71 13.75 -12.47
C GLY A 52 -10.78 12.83 -11.65
N VAL A 53 -9.81 12.19 -12.29
CA VAL A 53 -8.65 11.56 -11.64
C VAL A 53 -7.44 12.42 -11.96
N ALA A 54 -7.15 13.38 -11.07
CA ALA A 54 -5.97 14.22 -11.16
C ALA A 54 -4.82 13.65 -10.31
N ARG A 55 -5.16 12.96 -9.22
CA ARG A 55 -4.21 12.38 -8.27
C ARG A 55 -4.39 10.88 -8.14
N ALA A 56 -3.35 10.19 -7.68
CA ALA A 56 -3.43 8.74 -7.43
C ALA A 56 -4.51 8.39 -6.38
N THR A 57 -4.78 9.29 -5.43
CA THR A 57 -5.89 9.17 -4.47
C THR A 57 -7.25 9.17 -5.16
N ASP A 58 -7.43 10.00 -6.21
CA ASP A 58 -8.70 10.04 -6.94
C ASP A 58 -8.96 8.72 -7.66
N PHE A 59 -7.91 8.08 -8.18
CA PHE A 59 -7.98 6.73 -8.74
C PHE A 59 -8.43 5.72 -7.68
N GLN A 60 -7.85 5.77 -6.49
CA GLN A 60 -8.28 4.92 -5.37
C GLN A 60 -9.75 5.12 -5.02
N LEU A 61 -10.20 6.36 -4.87
CA LEU A 61 -11.57 6.68 -4.47
C LEU A 61 -12.61 6.33 -5.54
N LYS A 62 -12.31 6.58 -6.81
CA LYS A 62 -13.25 6.40 -7.92
C LYS A 62 -13.28 4.97 -8.46
N PHE A 63 -12.12 4.29 -8.48
CA PHE A 63 -12.00 2.98 -9.11
C PHE A 63 -11.84 1.87 -8.07
N MET A 64 -10.88 1.99 -7.15
CA MET A 64 -10.54 0.88 -6.26
C MET A 64 -11.54 0.72 -5.10
N PHE A 65 -11.99 1.81 -4.50
CA PHE A 65 -12.91 1.79 -3.35
C PHE A 65 -14.28 1.20 -3.70
N PRO A 66 -14.92 1.50 -4.86
CA PRO A 66 -16.15 0.82 -5.25
C PRO A 66 -16.00 -0.70 -5.40
N VAL A 67 -14.87 -1.14 -5.96
CA VAL A 67 -14.54 -2.58 -6.05
C VAL A 67 -14.38 -3.18 -4.66
N LEU A 68 -13.62 -2.53 -3.78
CA LEU A 68 -13.41 -2.98 -2.40
C LEU A 68 -14.71 -3.03 -1.61
N LYS A 69 -15.55 -1.99 -1.67
CA LYS A 69 -16.86 -1.96 -1.00
C LYS A 69 -17.76 -3.10 -1.45
N ARG A 70 -17.70 -3.50 -2.72
CA ARG A 70 -18.44 -4.66 -3.24
C ARG A 70 -17.92 -5.98 -2.67
N VAL A 71 -16.60 -6.14 -2.63
CA VAL A 71 -15.95 -7.32 -2.04
C VAL A 71 -16.29 -7.42 -0.55
N ILE A 72 -16.11 -6.33 0.20
CA ILE A 72 -16.39 -6.25 1.63
C ILE A 72 -17.86 -6.56 1.91
N LYS A 73 -18.81 -6.02 1.14
CA LYS A 73 -20.24 -6.30 1.32
C LYS A 73 -20.58 -7.80 1.23
N GLY A 74 -19.82 -8.57 0.45
CA GLY A 74 -20.01 -10.01 0.34
C GLY A 74 -19.28 -10.85 1.40
N LEU A 75 -18.31 -10.27 2.12
CA LEU A 75 -17.39 -10.98 3.01
C LEU A 75 -17.48 -10.55 4.48
N CYS A 76 -18.02 -9.37 4.75
CA CYS A 76 -17.95 -8.72 6.05
C CYS A 76 -19.34 -8.17 6.40
N SER A 77 -19.91 -8.71 7.48
CA SER A 77 -21.20 -8.26 8.02
C SER A 77 -21.07 -6.93 8.75
N GLU A 78 -19.95 -6.72 9.44
CA GLU A 78 -19.69 -5.53 10.24
C GLU A 78 -18.19 -5.21 10.27
N LEU A 79 -17.85 -3.93 10.09
CA LEU A 79 -16.51 -3.40 10.31
C LEU A 79 -16.55 -2.41 11.46
N THR A 80 -15.91 -2.75 12.58
CA THR A 80 -15.77 -1.86 13.74
C THR A 80 -14.40 -1.21 13.75
N VAL A 81 -14.34 0.06 14.17
CA VAL A 81 -13.09 0.83 14.24
C VAL A 81 -13.07 1.63 15.53
N SER A 82 -12.05 1.41 16.34
CA SER A 82 -11.74 2.18 17.55
C SER A 82 -10.41 2.93 17.40
N GLY A 83 -10.18 3.96 18.22
CA GLY A 83 -8.91 4.68 18.26
C GLY A 83 -8.72 5.74 17.16
N ARG A 84 -9.81 6.20 16.54
CA ARG A 84 -9.79 7.20 15.46
C ARG A 84 -9.16 8.52 15.89
N GLU A 85 -9.28 8.86 17.17
CA GLU A 85 -8.68 10.05 17.80
C GLU A 85 -7.15 10.06 17.78
N ASN A 86 -6.51 8.89 17.62
CA ASN A 86 -5.05 8.75 17.55
C ASN A 86 -4.53 8.76 16.10
N MET A 87 -5.41 8.97 15.11
CA MET A 87 -5.02 9.05 13.71
C MET A 87 -4.42 10.42 13.40
N HIS A 88 -3.24 10.40 12.76
CA HIS A 88 -2.51 11.59 12.35
C HIS A 88 -1.98 11.41 10.93
N THR A 89 -1.84 12.50 10.18
CA THR A 89 -1.20 12.45 8.87
C THR A 89 -0.19 13.59 8.74
N PRO A 90 0.99 13.36 8.15
CA PRO A 90 1.49 12.07 7.68
C PRO A 90 1.94 11.14 8.83
N SER A 91 1.74 9.83 8.64
CA SER A 91 2.16 8.79 9.58
C SER A 91 2.67 7.54 8.86
N LEU A 92 3.61 6.84 9.50
CA LEU A 92 3.93 5.45 9.19
C LEU A 92 2.96 4.54 9.94
N TYR A 93 1.88 4.14 9.30
CA TYR A 93 0.96 3.15 9.83
C TYR A 93 1.57 1.75 9.69
N MET A 94 1.62 1.03 10.80
CA MET A 94 2.19 -0.32 10.84
C MET A 94 1.20 -1.28 11.46
N SER A 95 0.85 -2.35 10.73
CA SER A 95 -0.13 -3.33 11.22
C SER A 95 0.36 -4.77 11.18
N ASN A 96 -0.33 -5.63 11.92
CA ASN A 96 -0.34 -7.05 11.60
C ASN A 96 -0.89 -7.27 10.18
N HIS A 97 -0.59 -8.43 9.60
CA HIS A 97 -0.88 -8.68 8.20
C HIS A 97 -1.41 -10.09 7.96
N ARG A 98 -2.68 -10.18 7.56
CA ARG A 98 -3.41 -11.43 7.33
C ARG A 98 -4.00 -11.48 5.93
N ASP A 99 -4.31 -10.33 5.32
CA ASP A 99 -4.77 -10.23 3.93
C ASP A 99 -4.01 -9.17 3.13
N ILE A 100 -3.53 -9.55 1.94
CA ILE A 100 -2.70 -8.69 1.07
C ILE A 100 -3.43 -7.41 0.65
N VAL A 101 -4.74 -7.49 0.40
CA VAL A 101 -5.53 -6.41 -0.20
C VAL A 101 -6.40 -5.72 0.86
N ILE A 102 -7.06 -6.50 1.71
CA ILE A 102 -8.08 -5.99 2.64
C ILE A 102 -7.45 -5.20 3.80
N ASP A 103 -6.30 -5.64 4.34
CA ASP A 103 -5.63 -4.95 5.46
C ASP A 103 -5.34 -3.47 5.17
N PRO A 104 -4.57 -3.12 4.11
CA PRO A 104 -4.34 -1.71 3.79
C PRO A 104 -5.60 -0.98 3.33
N SER A 105 -6.57 -1.71 2.75
CA SER A 105 -7.83 -1.13 2.29
C SER A 105 -8.69 -0.63 3.44
N PHE A 106 -8.82 -1.40 4.53
CA PHE A 106 -9.55 -0.97 5.71
C PHE A 106 -8.94 0.27 6.35
N LEU A 107 -7.61 0.34 6.42
CA LEU A 107 -6.94 1.54 6.90
C LEU A 107 -7.21 2.74 5.98
N CYS A 108 -7.02 2.60 4.66
CA CYS A 108 -7.28 3.67 3.71
C CYS A 108 -8.73 4.17 3.74
N MET A 109 -9.71 3.26 3.81
CA MET A 109 -11.12 3.62 3.95
C MET A 109 -11.37 4.38 5.25
N THR A 110 -10.79 3.92 6.36
CA THR A 110 -10.92 4.59 7.66
C THR A 110 -10.29 5.98 7.64
N LEU A 111 -9.12 6.15 7.02
CA LEU A 111 -8.48 7.47 6.88
C LEU A 111 -9.40 8.45 6.14
N VAL A 112 -9.94 8.02 5.00
CA VAL A 112 -10.86 8.82 4.19
C VAL A 112 -12.14 9.18 4.95
N ASP A 113 -12.71 8.23 5.69
CA ASP A 113 -13.90 8.47 6.51
C ASP A 113 -13.66 9.50 7.65
N ASN A 114 -12.40 9.72 8.05
CA ASN A 114 -12.01 10.75 9.02
C ASN A 114 -11.47 12.04 8.37
N GLY A 115 -11.64 12.21 7.06
CA GLY A 115 -11.25 13.43 6.34
C GLY A 115 -9.76 13.50 5.98
N PHE A 116 -9.03 12.40 6.08
CA PHE A 116 -7.63 12.30 5.67
C PHE A 116 -7.48 11.78 4.22
N ASP A 117 -6.30 12.00 3.64
CA ASP A 117 -5.90 11.34 2.39
C ASP A 117 -5.60 9.85 2.65
N THR A 118 -5.60 9.04 1.59
CA THR A 118 -5.16 7.64 1.67
C THR A 118 -3.64 7.55 1.84
N CYS A 119 -3.15 6.36 2.21
CA CYS A 119 -1.72 6.10 2.34
C CYS A 119 -1.11 5.46 1.09
N GLU A 120 0.21 5.49 1.01
CA GLU A 120 0.98 4.64 0.11
C GLU A 120 1.25 3.28 0.74
N ILE A 121 1.17 2.22 -0.06
CA ILE A 121 1.07 0.84 0.44
C ILE A 121 2.32 0.05 0.05
N GLY A 122 3.03 -0.51 1.03
CA GLY A 122 4.16 -1.40 0.76
C GLY A 122 3.71 -2.75 0.19
N ILE A 123 4.20 -3.12 -0.99
CA ILE A 123 3.89 -4.43 -1.62
C ILE A 123 5.17 -5.16 -2.04
N GLY A 124 5.23 -6.46 -1.76
CA GLY A 124 6.34 -7.32 -2.18
C GLY A 124 6.40 -7.51 -3.69
N ASP A 125 7.60 -7.43 -4.28
CA ASP A 125 7.84 -7.66 -5.71
C ASP A 125 7.53 -9.09 -6.18
N ASN A 126 7.49 -10.05 -5.26
CA ASN A 126 7.12 -11.44 -5.50
C ASN A 126 5.71 -11.62 -6.11
N LEU A 127 4.85 -10.59 -6.02
CA LEU A 127 3.50 -10.58 -6.61
C LEU A 127 3.44 -9.86 -7.97
N LEU A 128 4.55 -9.27 -8.42
CA LEU A 128 4.57 -8.28 -9.50
C LEU A 128 5.25 -8.81 -10.77
N SER A 129 5.25 -10.13 -10.97
CA SER A 129 5.82 -10.78 -12.16
C SER A 129 5.07 -10.42 -13.44
N THR A 130 3.79 -10.06 -13.34
CA THR A 130 2.96 -9.69 -14.49
C THR A 130 3.02 -8.17 -14.70
N PRO A 131 3.45 -7.66 -15.88
CA PRO A 131 3.70 -6.24 -16.09
C PRO A 131 2.50 -5.33 -15.79
N TRP A 132 1.30 -5.72 -16.19
CA TRP A 132 0.09 -4.94 -15.93
C TRP A 132 -0.27 -4.89 -14.44
N VAL A 133 0.04 -5.95 -13.67
CA VAL A 133 -0.15 -5.97 -12.20
C VAL A 133 0.79 -4.96 -11.56
N ARG A 134 2.08 -4.98 -11.95
CA ARG A 134 3.06 -3.99 -11.48
C ARG A 134 2.60 -2.56 -11.80
N ARG A 135 2.05 -2.32 -12.98
CA ARG A 135 1.52 -1.02 -13.38
C ARG A 135 0.32 -0.60 -12.52
N LEU A 136 -0.67 -1.49 -12.37
CA LEU A 136 -1.88 -1.23 -11.58
C LEU A 136 -1.55 -0.89 -10.12
N VAL A 137 -0.68 -1.66 -9.46
CA VAL A 137 -0.38 -1.40 -8.04
C VAL A 137 0.35 -0.05 -7.87
N ARG A 138 1.21 0.34 -8.81
CA ARG A 138 1.89 1.65 -8.76
C ARG A 138 0.96 2.82 -9.04
N ILE A 139 -0.05 2.64 -9.89
CA ILE A 139 -1.14 3.64 -10.04
C ILE A 139 -1.92 3.72 -8.72
N ASN A 140 -2.14 2.58 -8.08
CA ASN A 140 -2.86 2.44 -6.80
C ASN A 140 -2.01 2.81 -5.56
N LYS A 141 -1.07 3.77 -5.67
CA LYS A 141 -0.21 4.25 -4.58
C LYS A 141 0.65 3.17 -3.90
N CYS A 142 0.90 2.02 -4.52
CA CYS A 142 1.81 1.04 -3.94
C CYS A 142 3.28 1.34 -4.28
N PHE A 143 4.14 1.26 -3.26
CA PHE A 143 5.58 1.21 -3.45
C PHE A 143 6.11 -0.22 -3.26
N ILE A 144 7.18 -0.55 -3.98
CA ILE A 144 7.67 -1.92 -4.10
C ILE A 144 8.73 -2.20 -3.03
N VAL A 145 8.51 -3.28 -2.28
CA VAL A 145 9.46 -3.89 -1.35
C VAL A 145 10.12 -5.07 -2.06
N LYS A 146 11.43 -4.99 -2.28
CA LYS A 146 12.20 -6.03 -2.97
C LYS A 146 12.43 -7.24 -2.06
N ARG A 147 12.23 -8.46 -2.58
CA ARG A 147 12.36 -9.71 -1.81
C ARG A 147 13.34 -10.68 -2.47
N GLY A 148 13.78 -11.67 -1.69
CA GLY A 148 14.66 -12.74 -2.19
C GLY A 148 16.06 -12.28 -2.63
N LEU A 149 16.53 -11.15 -2.09
CA LEU A 149 17.84 -10.57 -2.42
C LEU A 149 18.98 -11.27 -1.68
N SER A 150 20.19 -11.26 -2.27
CA SER A 150 21.40 -11.63 -1.53
C SER A 150 21.66 -10.66 -0.37
N THR A 151 22.40 -11.07 0.66
CA THR A 151 22.67 -10.23 1.84
C THR A 151 23.18 -8.83 1.48
N ARG A 152 24.08 -8.71 0.50
CA ARG A 152 24.64 -7.42 0.08
C ARG A 152 23.61 -6.53 -0.62
N GLU A 153 22.76 -7.11 -1.44
CA GLU A 153 21.69 -6.40 -2.15
C GLU A 153 20.57 -6.00 -1.20
N ALA A 154 20.24 -6.86 -0.24
CA ALA A 154 19.25 -6.61 0.79
C ALA A 154 19.57 -5.35 1.60
N VAL A 155 20.84 -5.16 2.01
CA VAL A 155 21.25 -3.93 2.71
C VAL A 155 20.97 -2.67 1.89
N LYS A 156 21.30 -2.68 0.59
CA LYS A 156 21.02 -1.54 -0.30
C LYS A 156 19.53 -1.30 -0.45
N ALA A 157 18.74 -2.36 -0.61
CA ALA A 157 17.29 -2.27 -0.71
C ALA A 157 16.65 -1.74 0.59
N PHE A 158 17.15 -2.15 1.77
CA PHE A 158 16.68 -1.63 3.06
C PHE A 158 17.00 -0.16 3.25
N VAL A 159 18.20 0.30 2.85
CA VAL A 159 18.54 1.73 2.88
C VAL A 159 17.62 2.51 1.92
N GLN A 160 17.43 2.01 0.69
CA GLN A 160 16.54 2.65 -0.29
C GLN A 160 15.10 2.75 0.24
N LEU A 161 14.58 1.66 0.80
CA LEU A 161 13.24 1.59 1.36
C LEU A 161 13.07 2.52 2.57
N SER A 162 14.03 2.51 3.49
CA SER A 162 14.06 3.43 4.64
C SER A 162 14.01 4.89 4.19
N SER A 163 14.86 5.25 3.23
CA SER A 163 14.91 6.61 2.68
C SER A 163 13.63 6.98 1.96
N TYR A 164 12.99 6.04 1.25
CA TYR A 164 11.71 6.28 0.59
C TYR A 164 10.59 6.52 1.59
N ILE A 165 10.45 5.68 2.62
CA ILE A 165 9.42 5.84 3.66
C ILE A 165 9.58 7.19 4.37
N ARG A 166 10.81 7.55 4.75
CA ARG A 166 11.10 8.86 5.32
C ARG A 166 10.73 9.99 4.35
N HIS A 167 11.13 9.89 3.09
CA HIS A 167 10.81 10.87 2.07
C HIS A 167 9.30 11.02 1.85
N ALA A 168 8.53 9.92 1.85
CA ALA A 168 7.08 9.96 1.74
C ALA A 168 6.46 10.77 2.89
N ILE A 169 6.92 10.52 4.12
CA ILE A 169 6.36 11.16 5.32
C ILE A 169 6.83 12.61 5.46
N THR A 170 8.14 12.86 5.45
CA THR A 170 8.72 14.17 5.77
C THR A 170 8.90 15.08 4.55
N GLY A 171 8.98 14.51 3.35
CA GLY A 171 9.19 15.24 2.10
C GLY A 171 7.89 15.47 1.33
N LYS A 172 7.13 14.39 1.09
CA LYS A 172 5.86 14.46 0.33
C LYS A 172 4.66 14.82 1.21
N GLY A 173 4.73 14.58 2.51
CA GLY A 173 3.61 14.76 3.43
C GLY A 173 2.53 13.67 3.29
N THR A 174 2.90 12.48 2.80
CA THR A 174 1.98 11.37 2.57
C THR A 174 2.19 10.26 3.60
N SER A 175 1.10 9.75 4.16
CA SER A 175 1.14 8.58 5.05
C SER A 175 1.53 7.31 4.29
N VAL A 176 2.17 6.38 5.01
CA VAL A 176 2.57 5.07 4.49
C VAL A 176 1.95 3.97 5.33
N TRP A 177 1.52 2.88 4.70
CA TRP A 177 1.20 1.62 5.38
C TRP A 177 2.25 0.55 5.06
N ILE A 178 2.67 -0.17 6.09
CA ILE A 178 3.55 -1.33 5.97
C ILE A 178 3.16 -2.43 6.97
N ALA A 179 3.26 -3.68 6.54
CA ALA A 179 3.15 -4.82 7.45
C ALA A 179 4.32 -4.83 8.45
N GLN A 180 4.02 -5.13 9.71
CA GLN A 180 5.00 -5.18 10.82
C GLN A 180 6.03 -6.33 10.70
N ARG A 181 5.88 -7.19 9.69
CA ARG A 181 6.76 -8.31 9.36
C ARG A 181 6.63 -8.66 7.88
N GLU A 182 7.61 -9.38 7.36
CA GLU A 182 7.55 -9.90 6.00
C GLU A 182 6.51 -11.03 5.87
N GLY A 183 5.53 -10.84 4.99
CA GLY A 183 4.53 -11.85 4.67
C GLY A 183 3.34 -11.87 5.64
N ARG A 184 2.30 -12.60 5.23
CA ARG A 184 1.09 -12.80 6.05
C ARG A 184 1.38 -13.76 7.20
N ALA A 185 0.79 -13.51 8.37
CA ALA A 185 0.81 -14.43 9.48
C ALA A 185 0.03 -15.71 9.11
N LYS A 186 0.74 -16.85 9.07
CA LYS A 186 0.17 -18.18 8.77
C LYS A 186 0.08 -19.08 9.99
N ASP A 187 0.51 -18.57 11.14
CA ASP A 187 0.66 -19.26 12.42
C ASP A 187 0.03 -18.46 13.57
N SER A 188 -0.73 -17.40 13.24
CA SER A 188 -1.30 -16.43 14.19
C SER A 188 -0.28 -15.71 15.08
N ASP A 189 1.01 -15.81 14.81
CA ASP A 189 2.00 -14.95 15.46
C ASP A 189 1.84 -13.55 14.85
N ASP A 190 1.61 -12.53 15.67
CA ASP A 190 1.52 -11.12 15.27
C ASP A 190 2.55 -10.25 16.02
N ARG A 191 3.68 -10.81 16.43
CA ARG A 191 4.85 -10.03 16.88
C ARG A 191 5.50 -9.23 15.74
N THR A 192 5.87 -7.99 16.01
CA THR A 192 6.66 -7.16 15.10
C THR A 192 8.06 -7.75 14.93
N GLN A 193 8.61 -7.69 13.72
CA GLN A 193 9.98 -8.12 13.45
C GLN A 193 10.96 -6.97 13.79
N ASP A 194 11.85 -7.15 14.77
CA ASP A 194 12.80 -6.11 15.22
C ASP A 194 13.61 -5.46 14.08
N SER A 195 13.92 -6.22 13.03
CA SER A 195 14.65 -5.71 11.86
C SER A 195 13.91 -4.61 11.13
N ILE A 196 12.57 -4.57 11.16
CA ILE A 196 11.78 -3.53 10.48
C ILE A 196 11.98 -2.16 11.15
N ILE A 197 12.03 -2.14 12.49
CA ILE A 197 12.27 -0.93 13.28
C ILE A 197 13.69 -0.41 13.04
N LYS A 198 14.68 -1.32 13.02
CA LYS A 198 16.06 -0.98 12.67
C LYS A 198 16.15 -0.44 11.24
N MET A 199 15.40 -1.02 10.30
CA MET A 199 15.36 -0.58 8.90
C MET A 199 14.83 0.86 8.80
N PHE A 200 13.74 1.21 9.50
CA PHE A 200 13.23 2.59 9.50
C PHE A 200 14.25 3.64 9.96
N ALA A 201 15.17 3.25 10.85
CA ALA A 201 16.21 4.14 11.34
C ALA A 201 17.37 4.37 10.38
N LEU A 202 17.57 3.52 9.36
CA LEU A 202 18.74 3.56 8.46
C LEU A 202 18.88 4.87 7.66
N SER A 203 17.78 5.58 7.43
CA SER A 203 17.75 6.85 6.69
C SER A 203 17.78 8.09 7.58
N GLY A 204 17.75 7.91 8.91
CA GLY A 204 17.76 9.01 9.86
C GLY A 204 19.15 9.22 10.46
N ASP A 205 19.41 10.45 10.89
CA ASP A 205 20.62 10.82 11.60
C ASP A 205 20.39 10.78 13.13
N GLY A 206 21.47 10.59 13.89
CA GLY A 206 21.45 10.61 15.35
C GLY A 206 21.12 9.26 15.98
N THR A 207 20.47 9.30 17.13
CA THR A 207 20.04 8.12 17.89
C THR A 207 18.85 7.41 17.23
N LEU A 208 18.59 6.17 17.62
CA LEU A 208 17.42 5.42 17.14
C LEU A 208 16.11 6.20 17.36
N ALA A 209 15.94 6.85 18.51
CA ALA A 209 14.74 7.61 18.81
C ALA A 209 14.61 8.85 17.90
N GLU A 210 15.70 9.59 17.69
CA GLU A 210 15.73 10.76 16.80
C GLU A 210 15.46 10.38 15.34
N SER A 211 16.01 9.25 14.88
CA SER A 211 15.73 8.73 13.54
C SER A 211 14.27 8.33 13.37
N LEU A 212 13.62 7.75 14.38
CA LEU A 212 12.25 7.24 14.28
C LEU A 212 11.18 8.32 14.50
N ALA A 213 11.45 9.32 15.35
CA ALA A 213 10.44 10.32 15.73
C ALA A 213 9.75 11.02 14.54
N PRO A 214 10.46 11.44 13.47
CA PRO A 214 9.83 12.07 12.31
C PRO A 214 8.89 11.18 11.51
N LEU A 215 8.94 9.85 11.70
CA LEU A 215 8.10 8.90 10.96
C LEU A 215 6.68 8.79 11.53
N ASN A 216 6.45 9.33 12.73
CA ASN A 216 5.14 9.29 13.40
C ASN A 216 4.51 7.88 13.36
N ILE A 217 5.26 6.89 13.84
CA ILE A 217 4.86 5.48 13.75
C ILE A 217 3.56 5.28 14.51
N THR A 218 2.51 4.89 13.78
CA THR A 218 1.17 4.71 14.31
C THR A 218 0.81 3.22 14.22
N PRO A 219 0.84 2.46 15.33
CA PRO A 219 0.45 1.06 15.33
C PRO A 219 -1.03 0.89 15.00
N VAL A 220 -1.35 -0.12 14.19
CA VAL A 220 -2.71 -0.49 13.81
C VAL A 220 -2.87 -1.99 14.04
N SER A 221 -3.98 -2.40 14.64
CA SER A 221 -4.32 -3.82 14.78
C SER A 221 -5.57 -4.12 13.97
N ILE A 222 -5.52 -5.19 13.19
CA ILE A 222 -6.61 -5.68 12.35
C ILE A 222 -6.96 -7.08 12.83
N SER A 223 -8.22 -7.27 13.20
CA SER A 223 -8.74 -8.55 13.67
C SER A 223 -9.86 -9.02 12.75
N TYR A 224 -9.91 -10.33 12.52
CA TYR A 224 -10.91 -11.00 11.71
C TYR A 224 -11.66 -12.01 12.58
N GLU A 225 -12.97 -12.16 12.38
CA GLU A 225 -13.74 -13.25 12.99
C GLU A 225 -13.26 -14.61 12.44
N TYR A 226 -13.13 -14.70 11.11
CA TYR A 226 -12.53 -15.83 10.41
C TYR A 226 -11.23 -15.39 9.76
N ASP A 227 -10.11 -16.03 10.11
CA ASP A 227 -8.83 -15.61 9.56
C ASP A 227 -8.72 -16.04 8.10
N PRO A 228 -8.36 -15.12 7.17
CA PRO A 228 -8.16 -15.46 5.77
C PRO A 228 -7.07 -16.52 5.55
N CYS A 229 -6.16 -16.71 6.51
CA CYS A 229 -5.11 -17.72 6.49
C CYS A 229 -5.41 -18.95 7.36
N ASP A 230 -6.61 -19.12 7.92
CA ASP A 230 -6.92 -20.25 8.82
C ASP A 230 -6.69 -21.63 8.17
N TYR A 231 -6.94 -21.76 6.87
CA TYR A 231 -6.68 -23.01 6.14
C TYR A 231 -5.19 -23.42 6.10
N LEU A 232 -4.27 -22.51 6.46
CA LEU A 232 -2.82 -22.74 6.51
C LEU A 232 -2.31 -23.05 7.92
N LYS A 233 -3.16 -22.99 8.95
CA LYS A 233 -2.77 -23.11 10.37
C LYS A 233 -2.92 -24.53 10.95
N ALA A 234 -3.12 -25.53 10.09
CA ALA A 234 -3.28 -26.93 10.48
C ALA A 234 -1.94 -27.61 10.83
#